data_AF-A0A2D6AXT4-F1
#
_entry.id   AF-A0A2D6AXT4-F1
#
_cell.length_a   1.000
_cell.length_b   1.000
_cell.length_c   1.000
_cell.angle_alpha   90.00
_cell.angle_beta   90.00
_cell.angle_gamma   90.00
#
_symmetry.space_group_name_H-M   'P 1'
#
loop_
_entity.id
_entity.type
_entity.pdbx_description
1 polymer ?
#
loop_
_entity_poly.entity_id
_entity_poly.type
_entity_poly.pdbx_seq_one_letter_code
_entity_poly.pdbx_strand_id
1 'polypeptide(L)' 'MLPISILADSSTLYIKAYELLITIEGRNLDPIHENITQELLIWVKASHSGKDDGLSSTFVKDILVEGDAVNEYLK' A
#
# COMPACT_ATOMS: atom_id res chain seq x y z
N MET A 1 -12.85 -7.17 -1.64
CA MET A 1 -12.23 -7.08 -0.32
C MET A 1 -11.32 -5.87 -0.31
N LEU A 2 -11.43 -5.06 0.73
CA LEU A 2 -10.52 -3.94 0.96
C LEU A 2 -9.09 -4.46 1.18
N PRO A 3 -8.06 -3.75 0.68
CA PRO A 3 -6.69 -4.04 1.05
C PRO A 3 -6.51 -3.95 2.56
N ILE A 4 -5.75 -4.88 3.13
CA ILE A 4 -5.35 -4.85 4.54
C ILE A 4 -3.86 -4.52 4.58
N SER A 5 -3.48 -3.48 5.32
CA SER A 5 -2.09 -3.12 5.59
C SER A 5 -1.69 -3.54 7.02
N ILE A 6 -0.61 -4.29 7.15
CA ILE A 6 -0.10 -4.77 8.45
C ILE A 6 1.38 -4.39 8.54
N LEU A 7 1.73 -3.57 9.52
CA LEU A 7 3.12 -3.24 9.84
C LEU A 7 3.61 -4.14 10.99
N ALA A 8 4.63 -4.93 10.71
CA ALA A 8 5.35 -5.74 11.69
C ALA A 8 6.67 -5.05 12.05
N ASP A 9 6.88 -4.85 13.35
CA ASP A 9 8.13 -4.38 13.95
C ASP A 9 8.75 -3.15 13.27
N SER A 10 7.92 -2.23 12.78
CA SER A 10 8.31 -0.99 12.06
C SER A 10 9.23 -1.20 10.85
N SER A 11 9.38 -2.44 10.37
CA SER A 11 10.39 -2.82 9.38
C SER A 11 9.85 -3.69 8.26
N THR A 12 8.72 -4.36 8.46
CA THR A 12 8.06 -5.16 7.41
C THR A 12 6.62 -4.75 7.26
N LEU A 13 6.23 -4.27 6.08
CA LEU A 13 4.88 -3.86 5.75
C LEU A 13 4.27 -4.86 4.76
N TYR A 14 3.17 -5.49 5.17
CA TYR A 14 2.36 -6.37 4.33
C TYR A 14 1.14 -5.62 3.82
N ILE A 15 0.88 -5.68 2.52
CA ILE A 15 -0.36 -5.18 1.90
C ILE A 15 -1.02 -6.36 1.20
N LYS A 16 -2.15 -6.81 1.74
CA LYS A 16 -2.92 -7.92 1.18
C LYS A 16 -4.17 -7.40 0.47
N ALA A 17 -4.27 -7.63 -0.83
CA ALA A 17 -5.41 -7.24 -1.65
C ALA A 17 -5.87 -8.42 -2.51
N TYR A 18 -7.04 -8.98 -2.20
CA TYR A 18 -7.58 -10.18 -2.86
C TYR A 18 -6.54 -11.33 -2.91
N GLU A 19 -6.04 -11.67 -4.10
CA GLU A 19 -5.07 -12.74 -4.36
C GLU A 19 -3.62 -12.24 -4.40
N LEU A 20 -3.40 -10.94 -4.19
CA LEU A 20 -2.09 -10.31 -4.15
C LEU A 20 -1.64 -10.07 -2.71
N LEU A 21 -0.39 -10.46 -2.43
CA LEU A 21 0.34 -10.08 -1.23
C LEU A 21 1.59 -9.30 -1.64
N ILE A 22 1.68 -8.05 -1.20
CA ILE A 22 2.87 -7.21 -1.35
C ILE A 22 3.58 -7.19 0.00
N THR A 23 4.89 -7.41 -0.02
CA THR A 23 5.74 -7.31 1.15
C THR A 23 6.79 -6.24 0.90
N ILE A 24 6.91 -5.27 1.81
CA ILE A 24 7.89 -4.19 1.76
C ILE A 24 8.75 -4.30 3.01
N GLU A 25 10.05 -4.50 2.84
CA GLU A 25 11.02 -4.57 3.93
C GLU A 25 11.88 -3.30 3.94
N GLY A 26 12.13 -2.76 5.14
CA GLY A 26 12.86 -1.51 5.28
C GLY A 26 13.06 -1.10 6.74
N ARG A 27 13.39 0.17 6.96
CA ARG A 27 13.54 0.75 8.30
C ARG A 27 12.52 1.87 8.47
N ASN A 28 11.87 1.92 9.62
CA ASN A 28 10.92 2.99 9.99
C ASN A 28 9.82 3.17 8.93
N LEU A 29 9.12 2.08 8.62
CA LEU A 29 8.03 2.07 7.64
C LEU A 29 6.72 2.67 8.19
N ASP A 30 6.70 3.11 9.44
CA ASP A 30 5.54 3.70 10.13
C ASP A 30 4.88 4.84 9.34
N PRO A 31 5.60 5.83 8.77
CA PRO A 31 4.98 6.90 8.00
C PRO A 31 4.29 6.41 6.73
N ILE A 32 4.81 5.35 6.11
CA ILE A 32 4.24 4.74 4.90
C ILE A 32 2.96 3.98 5.27
N HIS A 33 3.01 3.20 6.35
CA HIS A 33 1.84 2.47 6.85
C HIS A 33 0.70 3.40 7.25
N GLU A 34 1.00 4.51 7.92
CA GLU A 34 0.01 5.51 8.31
C GLU A 34 -0.67 6.15 7.09
N ASN A 35 0.10 6.57 6.07
CA ASN A 35 -0.44 7.12 4.83
C ASN A 35 -1.38 6.13 4.12
N ILE A 36 -0.96 4.87 3.96
CA ILE A 36 -1.79 3.84 3.31
C ILE A 36 -3.09 3.60 4.10
N THR A 37 -3.01 3.60 5.43
CA THR A 37 -4.18 3.42 6.29
C THR A 37 -5.16 4.59 6.15
N GLN A 38 -4.66 5.82 6.10
CA GLN A 38 -5.50 7.01 5.90
C GLN A 38 -6.18 7.02 4.53
N GLU A 39 -5.45 6.72 3.45
CA GLU A 39 -6.01 6.60 2.10
C GLU A 39 -7.10 5.52 2.02
N LEU A 40 -6.87 4.37 2.66
CA LEU A 40 -7.89 3.31 2.74
C LEU A 40 -9.17 3.81 3.43
N LEU A 41 -9.05 4.56 4.53
CA LEU A 41 -10.20 5.13 5.23
C LEU A 41 -10.94 6.17 4.38
N ILE A 42 -10.23 6.99 3.60
CA ILE A 42 -10.82 7.94 2.65
C ILE A 42 -11.61 7.18 1.59
N TRP A 43 -11.04 6.13 1.01
CA TRP A 43 -11.70 5.31 0.01
C TRP A 43 -12.96 4.64 0.54
N VAL A 44 -12.91 4.05 1.74
CA VAL A 44 -14.07 3.41 2.38
C VAL A 44 -15.21 4.40 2.61
N LYS A 45 -14.89 5.64 3.00
CA LYS A 45 -15.89 6.70 3.15
C LYS A 45 -16.53 7.11 1.82
N ALA A 46 -15.75 7.12 0.75
CA ALA A 46 -16.24 7.47 -0.59
C ALA A 46 -17.03 6.32 -1.25
N SER A 47 -16.68 5.06 -0.98
CA SER A 47 -17.29 3.86 -1.57
C SER A 47 -18.13 3.08 -0.55
N HIS A 48 -19.41 3.42 -0.45
CA HIS A 48 -20.37 2.81 0.50
C HIS A 48 -20.53 1.28 0.34
N SER A 49 -20.20 0.72 -0.83
CA SER A 49 -20.38 -0.73 -1.09
C SER A 49 -19.17 -1.57 -0.65
N GLY A 50 -18.00 -0.93 -0.41
CA GLY A 50 -16.74 -1.64 -0.15
C GLY A 50 -16.30 -2.58 -1.28
N LYS A 51 -17.01 -2.57 -2.42
CA LYS A 51 -16.72 -3.35 -3.61
C LYS A 51 -16.14 -2.42 -4.66
N ASP A 52 -15.10 -2.91 -5.32
CA ASP A 52 -14.66 -2.32 -6.56
C ASP A 52 -15.71 -2.65 -7.63
N ASP A 53 -16.50 -1.65 -8.01
CA ASP A 53 -17.50 -1.72 -9.08
C ASP A 53 -16.91 -1.33 -10.45
N GLY A 54 -15.60 -1.11 -10.52
CA GLY A 54 -14.90 -0.64 -11.71
C GLY A 54 -15.20 0.81 -12.07
N LEU A 55 -15.98 1.54 -11.26
CA LEU A 55 -16.26 2.97 -11.44
C LEU A 55 -15.23 3.84 -10.73
N SER A 56 -14.45 3.27 -9.81
CA SER A 56 -13.38 3.99 -9.12
C SER A 56 -12.23 4.27 -10.09
N SER A 57 -11.90 5.55 -10.27
CA SER A 57 -10.70 5.98 -10.99
C SER A 57 -9.40 5.68 -10.24
N THR A 58 -9.50 5.23 -8.98
CA THR A 58 -8.37 5.02 -8.08
C THR A 58 -8.00 3.54 -8.07
N PHE A 59 -7.08 3.16 -8.96
CA PHE A 59 -6.43 1.86 -9.00
C PHE A 59 -4.93 2.05 -8.81
N VAL A 60 -4.29 1.19 -8.00
CA VAL A 60 -2.82 1.16 -7.91
C VAL A 60 -2.28 0.58 -9.21
N LYS A 61 -2.00 1.47 -10.16
CA LYS A 61 -1.50 1.09 -11.48
C LYS A 61 -0.03 0.70 -11.44
N ASP A 62 0.77 1.48 -10.70
CA ASP A 62 2.22 1.37 -10.66
C ASP A 62 2.73 1.62 -9.23
N ILE A 63 3.77 0.89 -8.82
CA ILE A 63 4.53 1.15 -7.59
C ILE A 63 5.93 1.59 -8.03
N LEU A 64 6.22 2.88 -7.88
CA LEU A 64 7.53 3.45 -8.18
C LEU A 64 8.34 3.57 -6.89
N VAL A 65 9.55 3.03 -6.89
CA VAL A 65 10.49 3.10 -5.76
C VAL A 65 11.67 3.95 -6.19
N GLU A 66 11.90 5.08 -5.52
CA GLU A 66 12.96 6.03 -5.83
C GLU A 66 13.86 6.27 -4.61
N GLY A 67 15.16 6.44 -4.83
CA GLY A 67 16.13 6.79 -3.78
C GLY A 67 17.57 6.34 -4.08
N ASP A 68 18.54 6.97 -3.43
CA ASP A 68 19.97 6.70 -3.66
C ASP A 68 20.33 5.23 -3.42
N ALA A 69 19.74 4.60 -2.40
CA ALA A 69 19.94 3.19 -2.08
C ALA A 69 19.44 2.23 -3.19
N VAL A 70 18.48 2.65 -4.02
CA VAL A 70 17.94 1.85 -5.14
C VAL A 70 18.87 1.95 -6.35
N ASN A 71 19.48 3.12 -6.56
CA ASN A 71 20.41 3.37 -7.66
C ASN A 71 21.73 2.58 -7.52
N GLU A 72 22.12 2.18 -6.31
CA GLU A 72 23.30 1.36 -6.06
C GLU A 72 23.12 -0.12 -6.47
N TYR A 73 21.89 -0.66 -6.42
CA TYR A 73 21.59 -2.06 -6.77
C TYR A 73 21.31 -2.28 -8.27
N LEU A 74 21.22 -1.22 -9.07
CA LEU A 74 20.96 -1.29 -10.52
C LEU A 74 22.21 -1.03 -11.38
N LYS A 75 23.40 -0.95 -10.77
CA LYS A 75 24.70 -0.93 -11.44
C LYS A 75 25.32 -2.32 -11.45
#